data_AF-A0A150W388-F1
#
_entry.id   AF-A0A150W388-F1
#
_cell.length_a   1.000
_cell.length_b   1.000
_cell.length_c   1.000
_cell.angle_alpha   90.00
_cell.angle_beta   90.00
_cell.angle_gamma   90.00
#
_symmetry.space_group_name_H-M   'P 1'
#
loop_
_entity.id
_entity.type
_entity.pdbx_description
1 polymer ?
#
loop_
_entity_poly.entity_id
_entity_poly.type
_entity_poly.pdbx_seq_one_letter_code
_entity_poly.pdbx_strand_id
1 'polypeptide(L)'
;MTLVSACGGEKEPAGSAASVAPGAAPGGYETESGSASASPSVSVSPSVSASASPSTPPSASASPSVSPSASRSASAKPSGSAAPRAKPTSGTAGGGTGEQTSAPAVAPDFPVPVNVGNATQVITVEAAGSYATVTAWQKGSTGWKAQFSTSAGRVGSNGVVDGSTRRQNTYTTPSGTYTITEGFGVQSGGTAMPYTKVDDRHWWVQDPESKFYNQMRTAEGADFPLTESGERGSEHLIDHSTQYAKALVIDFNRWPAVPGRGAGIFLHVNGSGATAGCVSVPRATMDRIMGWVEPSANPRIAIG
;
A
#
# COMPACT_ATOMS: atom_id res chain seq x y z
N MET A 1 -7.55 18.28 0.35
CA MET A 1 -6.77 17.04 0.39
C MET A 1 -6.50 16.59 -1.04
N THR A 2 -5.24 16.44 -1.44
CA THR A 2 -4.85 15.78 -2.70
C THR A 2 -4.98 14.26 -2.49
N LEU A 3 -5.54 13.52 -3.46
CA LEU A 3 -5.46 12.06 -3.42
C LEU A 3 -3.98 11.70 -3.60
N VAL A 4 -3.53 10.69 -2.88
CA VAL A 4 -2.16 10.24 -2.99
C VAL A 4 -2.13 9.11 -4.01
N SER A 5 -1.58 9.37 -5.20
CA SER A 5 -1.25 8.30 -6.15
C SER A 5 -0.42 7.23 -5.42
N ALA A 6 -0.67 5.96 -5.74
CA ALA A 6 0.00 4.84 -5.10
C ALA A 6 1.53 4.88 -5.31
N CYS A 7 1.98 5.59 -6.35
CA CYS A 7 3.37 5.78 -6.74
C CYS A 7 4.17 6.75 -5.86
N GLY A 8 3.52 7.60 -5.06
CA GLY A 8 4.20 8.71 -4.36
C GLY A 8 4.58 9.86 -5.32
N GLY A 9 4.48 11.11 -4.87
CA GLY A 9 4.79 12.29 -5.70
C GLY A 9 6.29 12.58 -5.80
N GLU A 10 6.72 13.24 -6.88
CA GLU A 10 8.12 13.59 -7.17
C GLU A 10 8.76 14.63 -6.23
N LYS A 11 8.03 15.14 -5.24
CA LYS A 11 8.54 16.13 -4.28
C LYS A 11 8.27 15.67 -2.85
N GLU A 12 9.30 15.17 -2.18
CA GLU A 12 9.33 15.17 -0.72
C GLU A 12 9.42 16.63 -0.21
N PRO A 13 8.66 17.01 0.84
CA PRO A 13 8.95 18.23 1.56
C PRO A 13 10.24 18.03 2.37
N ALA A 14 11.15 19.00 2.29
CA ALA A 14 12.40 19.01 3.05
C ALA A 14 12.10 18.88 4.56
N GLY A 15 12.52 17.76 5.14
CA GLY A 15 12.48 17.55 6.58
C GLY A 15 13.38 18.55 7.30
N SER A 16 12.82 19.16 8.35
CA SER A 16 13.49 20.06 9.29
C SER A 16 14.76 19.42 9.85
N ALA A 17 15.93 19.91 9.44
CA ALA A 17 17.20 19.57 10.06
C ALA A 17 17.25 20.15 11.48
N ALA A 18 17.39 19.27 12.47
CA ALA A 18 17.69 19.66 13.84
C ALA A 18 19.09 20.29 13.90
N SER A 19 19.14 21.55 14.35
CA SER A 19 20.37 22.29 14.60
C SER A 19 21.08 21.76 15.85
N VAL A 20 22.32 21.29 15.69
CA VAL A 20 23.26 21.08 16.80
C VAL A 20 24.26 22.23 16.79
N ALA A 21 24.26 23.00 17.89
CA ALA A 21 25.19 24.11 18.14
C ALA A 21 26.57 23.61 18.59
N PRO A 22 27.62 24.45 18.46
CA PRO A 22 28.65 24.47 19.48
C PRO A 22 29.01 25.88 19.97
N GLY A 23 29.18 25.99 21.30
CA GLY A 23 30.41 26.46 21.95
C GLY A 23 30.81 27.94 21.85
N ALA A 24 30.89 28.59 23.01
CA ALA A 24 31.17 30.00 23.24
C ALA A 24 32.62 30.50 22.97
N ALA A 25 32.70 31.84 22.89
CA ALA A 25 33.80 32.82 22.71
C ALA A 25 34.89 32.80 23.83
N PRO A 26 35.83 33.79 24.02
CA PRO A 26 35.94 35.16 23.45
C PRO A 26 37.37 35.73 23.19
N GLY A 27 37.43 36.97 22.69
CA GLY A 27 38.62 37.84 22.73
C GLY A 27 38.54 39.02 21.75
N GLY A 28 38.54 40.25 22.25
CA GLY A 28 38.38 41.49 21.45
C GLY A 28 39.64 42.36 21.34
N TYR A 29 39.57 43.42 20.53
CA TYR A 29 40.26 44.71 20.70
C TYR A 29 39.73 45.76 19.70
N GLU A 30 39.71 47.02 20.17
CA GLU A 30 39.53 48.35 19.53
C GLU A 30 40.54 48.60 18.36
N THR A 31 40.49 49.58 17.44
CA THR A 31 39.84 50.90 17.29
C THR A 31 40.00 51.43 15.83
N GLU A 32 39.13 52.38 15.46
CA GLU A 32 39.32 53.59 14.61
C GLU A 32 39.43 53.61 13.05
N SER A 33 38.48 54.38 12.50
CA SER A 33 38.61 55.55 11.59
C SER A 33 38.62 55.37 10.07
N GLY A 34 37.73 56.11 9.37
CA GLY A 34 37.82 56.28 7.90
C GLY A 34 36.57 56.70 7.10
N SER A 35 35.95 57.83 7.42
CA SER A 35 35.32 58.85 6.54
C SER A 35 34.48 58.52 5.27
N ALA A 36 33.23 59.03 5.30
CA ALA A 36 32.52 59.86 4.30
C ALA A 36 31.94 59.29 2.97
N SER A 37 30.60 59.39 2.82
CA SER A 37 29.87 60.36 1.96
C SER A 37 28.45 59.81 1.59
N ALA A 38 27.37 60.24 2.26
CA ALA A 38 26.33 61.20 1.79
C ALA A 38 25.65 60.84 0.44
N SER A 39 24.43 60.25 0.42
CA SER A 39 23.07 60.89 0.44
C SER A 39 22.49 61.17 -0.97
N PRO A 40 21.15 61.34 -1.20
CA PRO A 40 19.97 60.93 -0.40
C PRO A 40 18.71 60.46 -1.21
N SER A 41 17.72 59.94 -0.45
CA SER A 41 16.24 60.11 -0.53
C SER A 41 15.44 59.92 -1.83
N VAL A 42 14.35 59.13 -1.78
CA VAL A 42 12.97 59.66 -1.67
C VAL A 42 12.01 58.65 -1.03
N SER A 43 11.23 59.13 -0.07
CA SER A 43 10.10 58.49 0.62
C SER A 43 8.81 58.70 -0.15
N VAL A 44 7.87 57.74 -0.17
CA VAL A 44 6.41 58.02 -0.04
C VAL A 44 5.69 56.78 0.51
N SER A 45 5.17 56.88 1.74
CA SER A 45 3.96 56.17 2.18
C SER A 45 2.75 57.07 1.92
N PRO A 46 1.54 56.51 1.85
CA PRO A 46 0.60 56.89 2.91
C PRO A 46 -0.23 55.72 3.49
N SER A 47 -0.26 55.68 4.83
CA SER A 47 -1.43 55.60 5.72
C SER A 47 -2.78 55.98 5.07
N VAL A 48 -4.00 55.58 5.44
CA VAL A 48 -4.71 54.89 6.53
C VAL A 48 -6.16 54.75 5.97
N SER A 49 -7.00 53.78 6.31
CA SER A 49 -7.84 53.79 7.51
C SER A 49 -8.86 52.65 7.43
N ALA A 50 -9.17 52.14 8.62
CA ALA A 50 -10.17 51.13 8.92
C ALA A 50 -11.62 51.57 8.69
N SER A 51 -12.53 50.59 8.59
CA SER A 51 -13.77 50.63 9.38
C SER A 51 -14.42 49.24 9.48
N ALA A 52 -15.20 49.08 10.55
CA ALA A 52 -15.44 47.85 11.29
C ALA A 52 -16.87 47.27 11.14
N SER A 53 -16.95 45.94 11.24
CA SER A 53 -17.95 45.10 11.95
C SER A 53 -19.47 45.23 11.62
N PRO A 54 -20.37 44.49 12.30
CA PRO A 54 -20.70 43.06 12.09
C PRO A 54 -22.22 42.84 11.91
N SER A 55 -22.68 41.61 11.59
CA SER A 55 -24.09 41.20 11.80
C SER A 55 -24.30 39.67 11.82
N THR A 56 -24.57 39.13 13.02
CA THR A 56 -25.61 38.11 13.30
C THR A 56 -26.88 38.86 13.77
N PRO A 57 -28.06 38.29 14.16
CA PRO A 57 -28.52 36.89 14.41
C PRO A 57 -29.98 36.66 13.83
N PRO A 58 -30.97 35.87 14.36
CA PRO A 58 -31.01 34.90 15.47
C PRO A 58 -31.77 33.54 15.26
N SER A 59 -31.70 32.79 16.37
CA SER A 59 -32.17 31.48 16.86
C SER A 59 -33.64 31.01 16.74
N ALA A 60 -33.76 29.67 16.93
CA ALA A 60 -34.74 28.87 17.69
C ALA A 60 -36.02 28.34 16.98
N SER A 61 -36.26 27.01 17.00
CA SER A 61 -36.93 26.31 18.11
C SER A 61 -37.27 24.82 17.83
N ALA A 62 -37.12 24.02 18.90
CA ALA A 62 -37.98 22.93 19.38
C ALA A 62 -38.18 21.61 18.61
N SER A 63 -37.81 20.51 19.29
CA SER A 63 -38.30 19.13 19.13
C SER A 63 -39.81 18.99 19.40
N PRO A 64 -40.44 17.87 19.00
CA PRO A 64 -40.71 16.86 20.04
C PRO A 64 -40.49 15.39 19.61
N SER A 65 -40.33 14.57 20.65
CA SER A 65 -40.20 13.12 20.69
C SER A 65 -41.45 12.37 20.20
N VAL A 66 -41.26 11.22 19.54
CA VAL A 66 -42.15 10.05 19.64
C VAL A 66 -41.38 8.75 19.37
N SER A 67 -41.34 7.87 20.38
CA SER A 67 -41.15 6.42 20.21
C SER A 67 -42.53 5.78 19.97
N PRO A 68 -42.60 4.58 19.34
CA PRO A 68 -42.81 3.41 20.19
C PRO A 68 -42.10 2.11 19.76
N SER A 69 -41.72 1.35 20.78
CA SER A 69 -41.83 -0.11 20.98
C SER A 69 -41.37 -1.12 19.93
N ALA A 70 -40.30 -1.83 20.30
CA ALA A 70 -40.14 -3.28 20.40
C ALA A 70 -40.88 -4.21 19.42
N SER A 71 -40.09 -5.08 18.76
CA SER A 71 -40.39 -6.53 18.73
C SER A 71 -39.13 -7.36 18.55
N ARG A 72 -38.97 -8.31 19.46
CA ARG A 72 -37.96 -9.37 19.53
C ARG A 72 -38.37 -10.49 18.57
N SER A 73 -37.41 -11.14 17.92
CA SER A 73 -37.48 -12.59 17.63
C SER A 73 -36.14 -13.12 17.15
N ALA A 74 -35.47 -13.86 18.04
CA ALA A 74 -34.46 -14.85 17.73
C ALA A 74 -34.78 -16.09 18.58
N SER A 75 -35.09 -17.22 17.94
CA SER A 75 -34.91 -18.56 18.50
C SER A 75 -35.22 -19.62 17.45
N ALA A 76 -34.18 -20.33 17.03
CA ALA A 76 -34.29 -21.69 16.53
C ALA A 76 -33.17 -22.51 17.17
N LYS A 77 -33.58 -23.39 18.09
CA LYS A 77 -32.79 -24.53 18.59
C LYS A 77 -33.09 -25.72 17.65
N PRO A 78 -32.21 -26.72 17.55
CA PRO A 78 -32.55 -27.92 18.31
C PRO A 78 -31.35 -28.55 19.04
N SER A 79 -31.70 -29.22 20.13
CA SER A 79 -30.83 -30.03 20.97
C SER A 79 -31.40 -31.44 20.99
N GLY A 80 -30.54 -32.42 20.75
CA GLY A 80 -30.76 -33.84 20.96
C GLY A 80 -29.59 -34.58 20.31
N SER A 81 -29.05 -35.66 20.82
CA SER A 81 -29.09 -36.30 22.13
C SER A 81 -27.97 -37.35 22.11
N ALA A 82 -27.41 -37.64 23.28
CA ALA A 82 -26.80 -38.91 23.67
C ALA A 82 -25.58 -39.48 22.92
N ALA A 83 -24.48 -39.61 23.68
CA ALA A 83 -23.47 -40.65 23.51
C ALA A 83 -24.07 -42.06 23.71
N PRO A 84 -23.36 -43.11 23.26
CA PRO A 84 -22.78 -43.96 24.29
C PRO A 84 -21.33 -44.40 24.01
N ARG A 85 -20.74 -44.88 25.10
CA ARG A 85 -19.39 -45.38 25.33
C ARG A 85 -19.29 -46.86 24.88
N ALA A 86 -18.21 -47.23 24.21
CA ALA A 86 -17.72 -48.61 24.16
C ALA A 86 -16.19 -48.64 23.97
N LYS A 87 -15.53 -49.56 24.68
CA LYS A 87 -14.10 -49.94 24.64
C LYS A 87 -14.07 -51.48 24.55
N PRO A 88 -12.91 -52.12 24.37
CA PRO A 88 -12.08 -52.30 23.16
C PRO A 88 -12.21 -53.75 22.61
N THR A 89 -11.76 -54.00 21.37
CA THR A 89 -11.33 -55.34 20.96
C THR A 89 -10.07 -55.27 20.11
N SER A 90 -9.13 -56.14 20.48
CA SER A 90 -7.86 -56.47 19.83
C SER A 90 -8.06 -57.28 18.55
N GLY A 91 -7.25 -57.03 17.52
CA GLY A 91 -7.15 -57.85 16.32
C GLY A 91 -5.88 -57.53 15.54
N THR A 92 -5.06 -58.56 15.31
CA THR A 92 -3.68 -58.52 14.81
C THR A 92 -3.59 -58.73 13.29
N ALA A 93 -2.54 -58.14 12.70
CA ALA A 93 -1.81 -58.49 11.46
C ALA A 93 -2.39 -58.17 10.07
N GLY A 94 -1.51 -57.59 9.24
CA GLY A 94 -1.62 -57.52 7.78
C GLY A 94 -0.66 -56.49 7.21
N GLY A 95 0.54 -56.93 6.78
CA GLY A 95 1.56 -56.06 6.20
C GLY A 95 1.26 -55.63 4.76
N GLY A 96 1.98 -54.59 4.30
CA GLY A 96 2.02 -54.23 2.89
C GLY A 96 2.38 -52.77 2.66
N THR A 97 3.50 -52.56 1.97
CA THR A 97 3.95 -51.34 1.28
C THR A 97 4.15 -50.10 2.14
N GLY A 98 5.42 -49.86 2.51
CA GLY A 98 5.89 -48.57 2.99
C GLY A 98 5.70 -47.52 1.91
N GLU A 99 4.58 -46.82 1.97
CA GLU A 99 4.41 -45.51 1.39
C GLU A 99 5.40 -44.60 2.12
N GLN A 100 6.50 -44.26 1.44
CA GLN A 100 7.36 -43.18 1.89
C GLN A 100 6.54 -41.90 1.84
N THR A 101 5.84 -41.62 2.93
CA THR A 101 5.36 -40.28 3.25
C THR A 101 6.61 -39.43 3.39
N SER A 102 7.04 -38.83 2.27
CA SER A 102 7.99 -37.74 2.27
C SER A 102 7.45 -36.70 3.24
N ALA A 103 8.09 -36.56 4.39
CA ALA A 103 7.81 -35.50 5.33
C ALA A 103 7.76 -34.17 4.55
N PRO A 104 6.79 -33.29 4.83
CA PRO A 104 6.71 -32.02 4.12
C PRO A 104 8.07 -31.33 4.24
N ALA A 105 8.70 -31.05 3.10
CA ALA A 105 9.93 -30.29 3.04
C ALA A 105 9.72 -29.03 3.88
N VAL A 106 10.48 -28.90 4.97
CA VAL A 106 10.41 -27.76 5.87
C VAL A 106 10.48 -26.50 5.01
N ALA A 107 9.43 -25.68 5.05
CA ALA A 107 9.45 -24.41 4.37
C ALA A 107 10.69 -23.64 4.86
N PRO A 108 11.44 -22.97 3.99
CA PRO A 108 12.59 -22.19 4.40
C PRO A 108 12.12 -21.17 5.43
N ASP A 109 13.03 -20.74 6.30
CA ASP A 109 12.77 -19.61 7.17
C ASP A 109 12.74 -18.35 6.27
N PHE A 110 11.56 -18.01 5.78
CA PHE A 110 11.35 -16.79 5.01
C PHE A 110 11.60 -15.58 5.92
N PRO A 111 12.14 -14.47 5.41
CA PRO A 111 12.44 -13.28 6.22
C PRO A 111 11.19 -12.60 6.80
N VAL A 112 9.99 -12.97 6.33
CA VAL A 112 8.70 -12.45 6.79
C VAL A 112 7.68 -13.59 6.88
N PRO A 113 6.60 -13.47 7.67
CA PRO A 113 5.54 -14.47 7.71
C PRO A 113 4.90 -14.70 6.33
N VAL A 114 4.90 -15.95 5.86
CA VAL A 114 4.33 -16.32 4.56
C VAL A 114 3.24 -17.36 4.71
N ASN A 115 2.05 -17.09 4.17
CA ASN A 115 1.06 -18.13 3.90
C ASN A 115 1.20 -18.62 2.45
N VAL A 116 1.97 -19.69 2.26
CA VAL A 116 2.30 -20.21 0.93
C VAL A 116 1.09 -20.80 0.18
N GLY A 117 0.08 -21.34 0.88
CA GLY A 117 -1.03 -22.05 0.24
C GLY A 117 -0.57 -23.07 -0.81
N ASN A 118 -1.11 -22.97 -2.03
CA ASN A 118 -0.73 -23.77 -3.19
C ASN A 118 0.38 -23.13 -4.06
N ALA A 119 1.02 -22.06 -3.60
CA ALA A 119 2.05 -21.37 -4.36
C ALA A 119 3.31 -22.21 -4.54
N THR A 120 3.92 -22.09 -5.71
CA THR A 120 5.29 -22.52 -6.00
C THR A 120 6.22 -21.35 -6.31
N GLN A 121 5.68 -20.13 -6.37
CA GLN A 121 6.41 -18.87 -6.46
C GLN A 121 5.99 -17.92 -5.34
N VAL A 122 6.97 -17.38 -4.60
CA VAL A 122 6.74 -16.38 -3.53
C VAL A 122 7.72 -15.23 -3.72
N ILE A 123 7.24 -14.01 -3.56
CA ILE A 123 8.07 -12.81 -3.41
C ILE A 123 7.97 -12.39 -1.94
N THR A 124 9.08 -12.30 -1.21
CA THR A 124 9.10 -11.73 0.14
C THR A 124 9.60 -10.30 0.09
N VAL A 125 9.00 -9.43 0.89
CA VAL A 125 9.35 -8.02 1.05
C VAL A 125 9.59 -7.79 2.54
N GLU A 126 10.86 -7.70 2.93
CA GLU A 126 11.29 -7.39 4.30
C GLU A 126 11.60 -5.90 4.37
N ALA A 127 10.77 -5.15 5.09
CA ALA A 127 10.85 -3.69 5.16
C ALA A 127 11.66 -3.19 6.37
N ALA A 128 12.36 -2.09 6.16
CA ALA A 128 13.01 -1.30 7.21
C ALA A 128 12.76 0.19 6.93
N GLY A 129 11.83 0.79 7.67
CA GLY A 129 11.33 2.13 7.35
C GLY A 129 10.65 2.14 5.98
N SER A 130 11.09 3.01 5.07
CA SER A 130 10.59 3.10 3.69
C SER A 130 11.42 2.32 2.66
N TYR A 131 12.43 1.58 3.10
CA TYR A 131 13.26 0.69 2.28
C TYR A 131 12.81 -0.76 2.46
N ALA A 132 13.13 -1.62 1.50
CA ALA A 132 12.87 -3.06 1.60
C ALA A 132 13.87 -3.93 0.85
N THR A 133 14.14 -5.11 1.42
CA THR A 133 14.74 -6.23 0.70
C THR A 133 13.65 -7.06 0.07
N VAL A 134 13.70 -7.21 -1.26
CA VAL A 134 12.75 -8.01 -2.04
C VAL A 134 13.45 -9.25 -2.58
N THR A 135 12.91 -10.43 -2.29
CA THR A 135 13.48 -11.72 -2.70
C THR A 135 12.44 -12.57 -3.41
N ALA A 136 12.79 -13.11 -4.58
CA ALA A 136 11.97 -14.07 -5.31
C ALA A 136 12.37 -15.51 -4.95
N TRP A 137 11.40 -16.35 -4.62
CA TRP A 137 11.57 -17.71 -4.13
C TRP A 137 10.79 -18.70 -5.00
N GLN A 138 11.46 -19.78 -5.41
CA GLN A 138 10.85 -20.87 -6.19
C GLN A 138 10.82 -22.15 -5.35
N LYS A 139 9.68 -22.83 -5.32
CA LYS A 139 9.55 -24.19 -4.78
C LYS A 139 10.04 -25.19 -5.82
N GLY A 140 11.09 -25.93 -5.50
CA GLY A 140 11.57 -27.09 -6.25
C GLY A 140 11.28 -28.41 -5.53
N SER A 141 11.84 -29.50 -6.06
CA SER A 141 11.69 -30.85 -5.47
C SER A 141 12.29 -30.98 -4.07
N THR A 142 13.34 -30.22 -3.77
CA THR A 142 14.05 -30.25 -2.48
C THR A 142 13.60 -29.13 -1.52
N GLY A 143 12.47 -28.47 -1.80
CA GLY A 143 12.00 -27.31 -1.05
C GLY A 143 12.23 -25.99 -1.79
N TRP A 144 12.07 -24.89 -1.07
CA TRP A 144 12.15 -23.54 -1.65
C TRP A 144 13.59 -23.03 -1.75
N LYS A 145 13.87 -22.24 -2.78
CA LYS A 145 15.18 -21.59 -3.01
C LYS A 145 15.00 -20.16 -3.50
N ALA A 146 15.77 -19.24 -2.95
CA ALA A 146 15.89 -17.88 -3.48
C ALA A 146 16.48 -17.93 -4.89
N GLN A 147 15.81 -17.29 -5.84
CA GLN A 147 16.26 -17.14 -7.23
C GLN A 147 17.09 -15.87 -7.39
N PHE A 148 16.63 -14.78 -6.78
CA PHE A 148 17.32 -13.50 -6.76
C PHE A 148 16.72 -12.58 -5.69
N SER A 149 17.51 -11.58 -5.28
CA SER A 149 17.08 -10.54 -4.36
C SER A 149 17.60 -9.15 -4.76
N THR A 150 17.01 -8.12 -4.17
CA THR A 150 17.48 -6.74 -4.22
C THR A 150 17.23 -6.08 -2.86
N SER A 151 18.19 -5.31 -2.36
CA SER A 151 18.01 -4.43 -1.18
C SER A 151 17.56 -3.02 -1.55
N ALA A 152 17.49 -2.71 -2.84
CA ALA A 152 17.08 -1.40 -3.37
C ALA A 152 15.55 -1.29 -3.60
N GLY A 153 14.76 -2.01 -2.80
CA GLY A 153 13.31 -1.89 -2.82
C GLY A 153 12.82 -0.72 -1.97
N ARG A 154 11.63 -0.22 -2.28
CA ARG A 154 10.95 0.83 -1.51
C ARG A 154 9.52 0.43 -1.18
N VAL A 155 9.05 0.85 -0.02
CA VAL A 155 7.67 0.72 0.44
C VAL A 155 7.10 2.10 0.76
N GLY A 156 5.91 2.13 1.37
CA GLY A 156 5.25 3.35 1.82
C GLY A 156 6.16 4.26 2.64
N SER A 157 6.05 5.58 2.49
CA SER A 157 6.86 6.53 3.26
C SER A 157 6.66 6.43 4.78
N ASN A 158 5.48 5.96 5.22
CA ASN A 158 5.18 5.66 6.62
C ASN A 158 5.42 4.17 6.98
N GLY A 159 6.15 3.45 6.14
CA GLY A 159 6.55 2.06 6.36
C GLY A 159 5.43 1.05 6.15
N VAL A 160 5.54 -0.07 6.87
CA VAL A 160 4.60 -1.20 6.80
C VAL A 160 3.71 -1.22 8.04
N VAL A 161 2.41 -1.45 7.85
CA VAL A 161 1.43 -1.63 8.94
C VAL A 161 0.60 -2.89 8.72
N ASP A 162 -0.02 -3.39 9.78
CA ASP A 162 -0.92 -4.54 9.72
C ASP A 162 -1.97 -4.36 8.62
N GLY A 163 -1.90 -5.21 7.58
CA GLY A 163 -2.82 -5.16 6.45
C GLY A 163 -4.28 -5.33 6.86
N SER A 164 -4.58 -6.02 7.97
CA SER A 164 -5.96 -6.19 8.44
C SER A 164 -6.59 -4.88 8.93
N THR A 165 -5.78 -3.94 9.42
CA THR A 165 -6.22 -2.66 9.99
C THR A 165 -5.82 -1.43 9.18
N ARG A 166 -5.03 -1.61 8.10
CA ARG A 166 -4.62 -0.53 7.20
C ARG A 166 -5.81 0.29 6.67
N ARG A 167 -5.57 1.60 6.53
CA ARG A 167 -6.50 2.58 5.97
C ARG A 167 -5.90 3.29 4.75
N GLN A 168 -6.76 3.70 3.82
CA GLN A 168 -6.40 4.50 2.64
C GLN A 168 -5.76 5.84 3.06
N ASN A 169 -4.92 6.42 2.19
CA ASN A 169 -4.27 7.72 2.38
C ASN A 169 -3.36 7.81 3.62
N THR A 170 -2.84 6.68 4.11
CA THR A 170 -1.92 6.66 5.26
C THR A 170 -0.44 6.54 4.87
N TYR A 171 -0.12 6.43 3.57
CA TYR A 171 1.24 6.23 3.06
C TYR A 171 1.96 4.98 3.61
N THR A 172 1.18 3.99 4.04
CA THR A 172 1.71 2.73 4.58
C THR A 172 1.52 1.61 3.57
N THR A 173 2.40 0.61 3.58
CA THR A 173 2.24 -0.65 2.85
C THR A 173 1.60 -1.69 3.75
N PRO A 174 0.61 -2.48 3.28
CA PRO A 174 -0.04 -3.48 4.11
C PRO A 174 0.85 -4.72 4.27
N SER A 175 1.16 -5.14 5.50
CA SER A 175 1.75 -6.44 5.77
C SER A 175 0.75 -7.57 5.56
N GLY A 176 1.25 -8.75 5.21
CA GLY A 176 0.45 -9.94 4.96
C GLY A 176 0.93 -10.70 3.73
N THR A 177 0.23 -11.78 3.39
CA THR A 177 0.47 -12.54 2.15
C THR A 177 -0.70 -12.36 1.18
N TYR A 178 -0.42 -11.89 -0.02
CA TYR A 178 -1.40 -11.60 -1.07
C TYR A 178 -1.09 -12.43 -2.32
N THR A 179 -2.13 -12.73 -3.10
CA THR A 179 -1.96 -13.29 -4.44
C THR A 179 -1.52 -12.21 -5.42
N ILE A 180 -0.89 -12.64 -6.51
CA ILE A 180 -0.67 -11.84 -7.70
C ILE A 180 -1.41 -12.56 -8.83
N THR A 181 -2.48 -11.95 -9.33
CA THR A 181 -3.36 -12.58 -10.34
C THR A 181 -3.24 -11.94 -11.72
N GLU A 182 -2.78 -10.70 -11.79
CA GLU A 182 -2.65 -9.95 -13.04
C GLU A 182 -1.55 -8.87 -12.93
N GLY A 183 -1.14 -8.35 -14.07
CA GLY A 183 -0.24 -7.20 -14.18
C GLY A 183 -0.73 -6.18 -15.19
N PHE A 184 -0.08 -5.03 -15.19
CA PHE A 184 -0.34 -3.97 -16.16
C PHE A 184 0.90 -3.10 -16.40
N GLY A 185 0.83 -2.21 -17.38
CA GLY A 185 1.85 -1.18 -17.56
C GLY A 185 1.76 -0.46 -18.90
N VAL A 186 2.49 0.65 -19.02
CA VAL A 186 2.51 1.48 -20.23
C VAL A 186 3.35 0.83 -21.34
N GLN A 187 4.28 -0.05 -20.95
CA GLN A 187 5.08 -0.84 -21.88
C GLN A 187 4.44 -2.21 -22.10
N SER A 188 4.64 -2.77 -23.29
CA SER A 188 4.24 -4.15 -23.57
C SER A 188 4.96 -5.14 -22.67
N GLY A 189 4.33 -6.30 -22.47
CA GLY A 189 4.73 -7.29 -21.49
C GLY A 189 6.10 -7.94 -21.69
N GLY A 190 6.28 -9.02 -20.95
CA GLY A 190 7.47 -9.85 -20.86
C GLY A 190 7.26 -10.87 -19.75
N THR A 191 6.02 -11.35 -19.66
CA THR A 191 5.49 -12.15 -18.56
C THR A 191 4.45 -13.13 -19.10
N ALA A 192 4.27 -14.24 -18.41
CA ALA A 192 3.18 -15.18 -18.65
C ALA A 192 1.88 -14.77 -17.92
N MET A 193 1.94 -13.77 -17.03
CA MET A 193 0.76 -13.28 -16.31
C MET A 193 -0.26 -12.65 -17.26
N PRO A 194 -1.58 -12.76 -16.99
CA PRO A 194 -2.57 -11.88 -17.57
C PRO A 194 -2.11 -10.42 -17.43
N TYR A 195 -2.03 -9.71 -18.55
CA TYR A 195 -1.36 -8.43 -18.60
C TYR A 195 -2.11 -7.40 -19.46
N THR A 196 -2.42 -6.26 -18.87
CA THR A 196 -3.07 -5.14 -19.57
C THR A 196 -2.05 -4.07 -19.92
N LYS A 197 -1.86 -3.80 -21.20
CA LYS A 197 -1.13 -2.61 -21.64
C LYS A 197 -2.06 -1.40 -21.48
N VAL A 198 -1.74 -0.51 -20.55
CA VAL A 198 -2.59 0.65 -20.24
C VAL A 198 -2.34 1.78 -21.24
N ASP A 199 -3.39 2.55 -21.45
CA ASP A 199 -3.43 3.78 -22.23
C ASP A 199 -4.18 4.87 -21.44
N ASP A 200 -4.44 6.01 -22.06
CA ASP A 200 -5.12 7.19 -21.50
C ASP A 200 -6.58 6.97 -21.08
N ARG A 201 -7.13 5.78 -21.31
CA ARG A 201 -8.48 5.44 -20.85
C ARG A 201 -8.47 4.72 -19.52
N HIS A 202 -7.32 4.20 -19.05
CA HIS A 202 -7.26 3.27 -17.93
C HIS A 202 -7.03 3.96 -16.59
N TRP A 203 -7.93 3.68 -15.65
CA TRP A 203 -7.91 4.19 -14.29
C TRP A 203 -7.94 3.04 -13.29
N TRP A 204 -7.21 3.17 -12.18
CA TRP A 204 -7.45 2.35 -11.00
C TRP A 204 -8.37 3.08 -10.05
N VAL A 205 -9.56 2.53 -9.83
CA VAL A 205 -10.60 3.19 -9.06
C VAL A 205 -10.25 3.17 -7.57
N GLN A 206 -10.03 4.35 -7.00
CA GLN A 206 -9.76 4.54 -5.58
C GLN A 206 -10.86 5.34 -4.86
N ASP A 207 -11.92 5.72 -5.58
CA ASP A 207 -13.10 6.39 -5.04
C ASP A 207 -13.89 5.44 -4.13
N PRO A 208 -13.94 5.69 -2.80
CA PRO A 208 -14.67 4.82 -1.87
C PRO A 208 -16.19 4.81 -2.08
N GLU A 209 -16.75 5.76 -2.84
CA GLU A 209 -18.17 5.79 -3.20
C GLU A 209 -18.50 4.99 -4.47
N SER A 210 -17.48 4.59 -5.24
CA SER A 210 -17.67 3.85 -6.50
C SER A 210 -17.96 2.37 -6.25
N LYS A 211 -18.87 1.79 -7.04
CA LYS A 211 -19.09 0.33 -7.05
C LYS A 211 -17.91 -0.45 -7.63
N PHE A 212 -17.00 0.25 -8.31
CA PHE A 212 -15.78 -0.31 -8.89
C PHE A 212 -14.55 -0.13 -8.00
N TYR A 213 -14.71 0.27 -6.74
CA TYR A 213 -13.60 0.48 -5.81
C TYR A 213 -12.59 -0.69 -5.83
N ASN A 214 -11.31 -0.32 -5.95
CA ASN A 214 -10.15 -1.21 -6.08
C ASN A 214 -10.19 -2.15 -7.32
N GLN A 215 -10.63 -1.61 -8.45
CA GLN A 215 -10.61 -2.29 -9.75
C GLN A 215 -10.06 -1.37 -10.84
N MET A 216 -9.44 -1.95 -11.87
CA MET A 216 -9.12 -1.22 -13.09
C MET A 216 -10.39 -1.03 -13.92
N ARG A 217 -10.66 0.20 -14.36
CA ARG A 217 -11.77 0.56 -15.23
C ARG A 217 -11.32 1.53 -16.31
N THR A 218 -12.07 1.57 -17.39
CA THR A 218 -11.96 2.65 -18.37
C THR A 218 -12.84 3.83 -17.98
N ALA A 219 -12.56 5.02 -18.53
CA ALA A 219 -13.43 6.19 -18.39
C ALA A 219 -14.88 5.95 -18.86
N GLU A 220 -15.07 5.04 -19.82
CA GLU A 220 -16.39 4.65 -20.29
C GLU A 220 -17.19 3.93 -19.19
N GLY A 221 -18.38 4.46 -18.87
CA GLY A 221 -19.26 3.93 -17.83
C GLY A 221 -18.76 4.13 -16.40
N ALA A 222 -17.83 5.07 -16.19
CA ALA A 222 -17.34 5.43 -14.86
C ALA A 222 -18.48 6.00 -13.98
N ASP A 223 -18.55 5.52 -12.73
CA ASP A 223 -19.38 6.10 -11.67
C ASP A 223 -18.54 6.90 -10.65
N PHE A 224 -17.28 7.17 -11.01
CA PHE A 224 -16.29 7.90 -10.23
C PHE A 224 -15.79 9.13 -11.02
N PRO A 225 -15.31 10.18 -10.35
CA PRO A 225 -14.71 11.33 -11.01
C PRO A 225 -13.38 10.96 -11.70
N LEU A 226 -13.18 11.41 -12.93
CA LEU A 226 -11.92 11.27 -13.67
C LEU A 226 -10.90 12.32 -13.22
N THR A 227 -10.46 12.19 -11.97
CA THR A 227 -9.49 13.09 -11.33
C THR A 227 -8.61 12.30 -10.39
N GLU A 228 -7.33 12.64 -10.34
CA GLU A 228 -6.37 12.07 -9.39
C GLU A 228 -6.32 12.86 -8.08
N SER A 229 -7.36 13.62 -7.74
CA SER A 229 -7.35 14.51 -6.58
C SER A 229 -8.65 14.47 -5.79
N GLY A 230 -8.56 14.76 -4.50
CA GLY A 230 -9.70 14.71 -3.59
C GLY A 230 -9.99 13.31 -3.05
N GLU A 231 -10.94 13.22 -2.13
CA GLU A 231 -11.30 11.97 -1.43
C GLU A 231 -11.91 10.92 -2.35
N ARG A 232 -12.49 11.39 -3.47
CA ARG A 232 -13.10 10.58 -4.52
C ARG A 232 -12.20 10.38 -5.74
N GLY A 233 -10.94 10.77 -5.65
CA GLY A 233 -10.01 10.63 -6.76
C GLY A 233 -9.72 9.15 -7.07
N SER A 234 -9.33 8.89 -8.30
CA SER A 234 -8.84 7.59 -8.78
C SER A 234 -7.52 7.80 -9.51
N GLU A 235 -6.71 6.76 -9.65
CA GLU A 235 -5.37 6.90 -10.22
C GLU A 235 -5.40 6.69 -11.73
N HIS A 236 -4.87 7.65 -12.48
CA HIS A 236 -4.82 7.59 -13.94
C HIS A 236 -3.52 6.90 -14.36
N LEU A 237 -3.62 5.65 -14.82
CA LEU A 237 -2.45 4.76 -14.87
C LEU A 237 -1.38 5.20 -15.87
N ILE A 238 -1.75 5.90 -16.94
CA ILE A 238 -0.79 6.38 -17.94
C ILE A 238 0.09 7.54 -17.42
N ASP A 239 -0.37 8.27 -16.40
CA ASP A 239 0.31 9.46 -15.86
C ASP A 239 1.53 9.09 -14.99
N HIS A 240 1.67 7.81 -14.64
CA HIS A 240 2.78 7.26 -13.84
C HIS A 240 3.71 6.39 -14.69
N SER A 241 4.08 6.87 -15.89
CA SER A 241 4.75 6.07 -16.92
C SER A 241 6.09 5.44 -16.50
N THR A 242 6.79 6.05 -15.53
CA THR A 242 8.06 5.51 -15.00
C THR A 242 7.78 4.32 -14.07
N GLN A 243 6.96 4.54 -13.05
CA GLN A 243 6.61 3.55 -12.03
C GLN A 243 5.85 2.39 -12.67
N TYR A 244 4.87 2.69 -13.51
CA TYR A 244 4.06 1.73 -14.24
C TYR A 244 4.60 1.42 -15.63
N ALA A 245 5.91 1.57 -15.82
CA ALA A 245 6.57 0.94 -16.96
C ALA A 245 6.19 -0.55 -17.02
N LYS A 246 6.23 -1.23 -15.87
CA LYS A 246 5.66 -2.57 -15.62
C LYS A 246 5.22 -2.69 -14.17
N ALA A 247 4.06 -3.29 -13.93
CA ALA A 247 3.51 -3.52 -12.60
C ALA A 247 2.80 -4.87 -12.49
N LEU A 248 2.78 -5.43 -11.29
CA LEU A 248 1.97 -6.57 -10.88
C LEU A 248 0.99 -6.11 -9.80
N VAL A 249 -0.25 -6.61 -9.86
CA VAL A 249 -1.26 -6.29 -8.87
C VAL A 249 -1.04 -7.12 -7.62
N ILE A 250 -0.95 -6.44 -6.47
CA ILE A 250 -0.95 -7.08 -5.16
C ILE A 250 -2.41 -7.10 -4.73
N ASP A 251 -3.00 -8.29 -4.56
CA ASP A 251 -4.44 -8.46 -4.30
C ASP A 251 -4.85 -8.09 -2.85
N PHE A 252 -4.27 -7.03 -2.31
CA PHE A 252 -4.70 -6.40 -1.07
C PHE A 252 -6.09 -5.77 -1.24
N ASN A 253 -7.00 -6.10 -0.33
CA ASN A 253 -8.35 -5.53 -0.28
C ASN A 253 -9.15 -5.74 -1.58
N ARG A 254 -9.07 -6.95 -2.16
CA ARG A 254 -9.83 -7.35 -3.34
C ARG A 254 -10.72 -8.56 -3.04
N TRP A 255 -11.91 -8.59 -3.64
CA TRP A 255 -12.89 -9.69 -3.62
C TRP A 255 -13.32 -10.22 -2.22
N PRO A 256 -14.19 -9.49 -1.49
CA PRO A 256 -14.72 -8.16 -1.82
C PRO A 256 -13.76 -7.05 -1.38
N ALA A 257 -13.74 -5.95 -2.13
CA ALA A 257 -13.06 -4.75 -1.71
C ALA A 257 -13.88 -4.03 -0.63
N VAL A 258 -13.21 -3.54 0.42
CA VAL A 258 -13.83 -2.73 1.48
C VAL A 258 -13.38 -1.28 1.29
N PRO A 259 -14.27 -0.36 0.91
CA PRO A 259 -13.98 1.06 0.79
C PRO A 259 -13.25 1.64 2.00
N GLY A 260 -12.24 2.47 1.74
CA GLY A 260 -11.45 3.14 2.79
C GLY A 260 -10.31 2.30 3.40
N ARG A 261 -10.19 1.00 3.11
CA ARG A 261 -9.02 0.19 3.53
C ARG A 261 -7.78 0.41 2.67
N GLY A 262 -7.94 1.07 1.53
CA GLY A 262 -6.90 1.33 0.55
C GLY A 262 -7.15 0.52 -0.74
N ALA A 263 -6.72 1.10 -1.85
CA ALA A 263 -6.80 0.53 -3.18
C ALA A 263 -5.44 0.71 -3.89
N GLY A 264 -5.26 0.06 -5.03
CA GLY A 264 -4.14 0.32 -5.93
C GLY A 264 -2.78 -0.03 -5.33
N ILE A 265 -2.66 -1.23 -4.74
CA ILE A 265 -1.38 -1.69 -4.19
C ILE A 265 -0.72 -2.60 -5.21
N PHE A 266 0.47 -2.21 -5.64
CA PHE A 266 1.16 -2.85 -6.75
C PHE A 266 2.61 -3.14 -6.38
N LEU A 267 3.20 -4.09 -7.10
CA LEU A 267 4.64 -4.25 -7.22
C LEU A 267 5.08 -3.62 -8.55
N HIS A 268 5.86 -2.54 -8.51
CA HIS A 268 6.19 -1.76 -9.71
C HIS A 268 7.65 -1.28 -9.75
N VAL A 269 8.03 -0.57 -10.81
CA VAL A 269 9.38 -0.02 -10.99
C VAL A 269 9.60 1.16 -10.04
N ASN A 270 10.79 1.28 -9.44
CA ASN A 270 11.15 2.42 -8.59
C ASN A 270 10.84 3.77 -9.26
N GLY A 271 10.22 4.66 -8.49
CA GLY A 271 10.22 6.10 -8.76
C GLY A 271 11.44 6.77 -8.14
N SER A 272 11.33 8.07 -7.84
CA SER A 272 12.39 8.86 -7.20
C SER A 272 12.49 8.67 -5.68
N GLY A 273 11.49 8.05 -5.03
CA GLY A 273 11.40 8.00 -3.57
C GLY A 273 10.58 6.84 -3.01
N ALA A 274 10.06 7.04 -1.79
CA ALA A 274 9.17 6.09 -1.16
C ALA A 274 7.80 6.11 -1.85
N THR A 275 7.04 5.02 -1.73
CA THR A 275 5.72 4.92 -2.36
C THR A 275 4.64 5.50 -1.43
N ALA A 276 3.38 5.52 -1.88
CA ALA A 276 2.23 5.77 -1.00
C ALA A 276 1.64 4.49 -0.40
N GLY A 277 2.26 3.33 -0.64
CA GLY A 277 1.80 2.03 -0.15
C GLY A 277 2.08 0.84 -1.06
N CYS A 278 2.59 1.09 -2.27
CA CYS A 278 3.10 0.04 -3.15
C CYS A 278 4.44 -0.53 -2.65
N VAL A 279 4.83 -1.65 -3.24
CA VAL A 279 6.21 -2.13 -3.23
C VAL A 279 6.83 -1.71 -4.56
N SER A 280 8.04 -1.16 -4.54
CA SER A 280 8.78 -0.90 -5.77
C SER A 280 10.19 -1.47 -5.73
N VAL A 281 10.68 -1.85 -6.90
CA VAL A 281 12.01 -2.43 -7.11
C VAL A 281 12.72 -1.78 -8.30
N PRO A 282 14.06 -1.88 -8.41
CA PRO A 282 14.78 -1.38 -9.58
C PRO A 282 14.23 -2.01 -10.86
N ARG A 283 14.26 -1.25 -11.96
CA ARG A 283 13.73 -1.67 -13.25
C ARG A 283 14.23 -3.06 -13.69
N ALA A 284 15.54 -3.30 -13.58
CA ALA A 284 16.13 -4.59 -13.92
C ALA A 284 15.59 -5.74 -13.06
N THR A 285 15.32 -5.51 -11.78
CA THR A 285 14.68 -6.49 -10.91
C THR A 285 13.24 -6.73 -11.33
N MET A 286 12.48 -5.66 -11.62
CA MET A 286 11.10 -5.81 -12.10
C MET A 286 11.05 -6.62 -13.40
N ASP A 287 11.94 -6.37 -14.36
CA ASP A 287 12.02 -7.14 -15.60
C ASP A 287 12.31 -8.63 -15.35
N ARG A 288 13.17 -8.95 -14.37
CA ARG A 288 13.41 -10.35 -13.94
C ARG A 288 12.19 -10.98 -13.28
N ILE A 289 11.47 -10.24 -12.44
CA ILE A 289 10.22 -10.70 -11.82
C ILE A 289 9.18 -11.00 -12.90
N MET A 290 8.99 -10.09 -13.86
CA MET A 290 8.03 -10.26 -14.95
C MET A 290 8.30 -11.52 -15.77
N GLY A 291 9.57 -11.79 -16.10
CA GLY A 291 9.95 -12.99 -16.86
C GLY A 291 9.96 -14.28 -16.05
N TRP A 292 9.98 -14.20 -14.71
CA TRP A 292 9.98 -15.34 -13.82
C TRP A 292 8.57 -15.75 -13.36
N VAL A 293 7.69 -14.79 -13.12
CA VAL A 293 6.37 -15.05 -12.54
C VAL A 293 5.42 -15.72 -13.54
N GLU A 294 4.73 -16.77 -13.09
CA GLU A 294 3.83 -17.58 -13.91
C GLU A 294 2.47 -17.81 -13.23
N PRO A 295 1.33 -17.69 -13.94
CA PRO A 295 0.01 -17.93 -13.35
C PRO A 295 -0.15 -19.33 -12.74
N SER A 296 0.37 -20.35 -13.42
CA SER A 296 0.32 -21.75 -12.99
C SER A 296 1.06 -22.02 -11.68
N ALA A 297 2.00 -21.14 -11.32
CA ALA A 297 2.74 -21.23 -10.07
C ALA A 297 2.00 -20.61 -8.87
N ASN A 298 0.80 -20.07 -9.08
CA ASN A 298 -0.03 -19.41 -8.06
C ASN A 298 0.77 -18.39 -7.24
N PRO A 299 1.39 -17.38 -7.89
CA PRO A 299 2.39 -16.54 -7.26
C PRO A 299 1.80 -15.72 -6.12
N ARG A 300 2.58 -15.59 -5.06
CA ARG A 300 2.22 -14.80 -3.86
C ARG A 300 3.30 -13.77 -3.55
N ILE A 301 2.90 -12.70 -2.89
CA ILE A 301 3.80 -11.73 -2.28
C ILE A 301 3.51 -11.64 -0.79
N ALA A 302 4.54 -11.76 0.03
CA ALA A 302 4.48 -11.62 1.48
C ALA A 302 5.27 -10.39 1.90
N ILE A 303 4.65 -9.54 2.71
CA ILE A 303 5.19 -8.23 3.12
C ILE A 303 5.22 -8.20 4.64
N GLY A 304 6.35 -7.79 5.22
CA GLY A 304 6.58 -7.70 6.66
C GLY A 304 7.65 -6.69 7.02
#